data_AF-A0A3R7YJU3-F1
#
_entry.id   AF-A0A3R7YJU3-F1
#
_cell.length_a   1.000
_cell.length_b   1.000
_cell.length_c   1.000
_cell.angle_alpha   90.00
_cell.angle_beta   90.00
_cell.angle_gamma   90.00
#
_symmetry.space_group_name_H-M   'P 1'
#
loop_
_entity.id
_entity.type
_entity.pdbx_description
1 polymer ?
#
loop_
_entity_poly.entity_id
_entity_poly.type
_entity_poly.pdbx_seq_one_letter_code
_entity_poly.pdbx_strand_id
1 'polypeptide(L)'
;MDTHGQIEMSGTTVRASGESISAEVKHSFELSHVNADGTPNVTFRALSDLVISHVPLQVPKLLTPSDERIKTDIKAIDHEDIFHRLQDLQLKSFKYDREWGEMMGVDDETVRGLIAQEVADIFPEYVTVKSEFHLTDHGLRMENFTQINQQAIIVDLLAALQAQQKRISILKNSPVKNLEVQVPSIFPQVLHLAERQVRLMFLLETRPVGPLDLFELLLAPVETRMAKT
;
A
#
# COMPACT_ATOMS: atom_id res chain seq x y z
N MET A 1 -38.01 -10.63 -29.43
CA MET A 1 -37.76 -10.87 -28.00
C MET A 1 -37.09 -9.62 -27.48
N ASP A 2 -37.75 -8.89 -26.60
CA ASP A 2 -37.28 -7.61 -26.10
C ASP A 2 -35.94 -7.82 -25.38
N THR A 3 -34.85 -7.33 -25.96
CA THR A 3 -33.46 -7.53 -25.48
C THR A 3 -33.06 -6.55 -24.38
N HIS A 4 -34.04 -5.90 -23.74
CA HIS A 4 -33.86 -4.88 -22.71
C HIS A 4 -34.66 -5.23 -21.44
N GLY A 5 -34.57 -6.49 -21.00
CA GLY A 5 -35.16 -6.90 -19.73
C GLY A 5 -34.28 -6.43 -18.57
N GLN A 6 -34.75 -5.43 -17.83
CA GLN A 6 -34.21 -5.15 -16.50
C GLN A 6 -34.71 -6.24 -15.54
N ILE A 7 -33.79 -6.96 -14.93
CA ILE A 7 -34.11 -7.88 -13.83
C ILE A 7 -33.79 -7.14 -12.54
N GLU A 8 -34.82 -6.79 -11.79
CA GLU A 8 -34.68 -6.25 -10.44
C GLU A 8 -35.07 -7.31 -9.42
N MET A 9 -34.21 -7.55 -8.43
CA MET A 9 -34.45 -8.50 -7.35
C MET A 9 -34.46 -7.75 -6.02
N SER A 10 -35.62 -7.73 -5.34
CA SER A 10 -35.79 -7.06 -4.04
C SER A 10 -36.11 -8.07 -2.94
N GLY A 11 -35.43 -7.98 -1.80
CA GLY A 11 -35.70 -8.80 -0.62
C GLY A 11 -34.76 -8.44 0.54
N THR A 12 -35.10 -8.85 1.76
CA THR A 12 -34.23 -8.65 2.93
C THR A 12 -32.93 -9.43 2.84
N THR A 13 -32.96 -10.58 2.15
CA THR A 13 -31.79 -11.41 1.86
C THR A 13 -31.91 -11.98 0.45
N VAL A 14 -30.89 -11.77 -0.39
CA VAL A 14 -30.74 -12.43 -1.70
C VAL A 14 -29.51 -13.34 -1.63
N ARG A 15 -29.67 -14.63 -1.94
CA ARG A 15 -28.57 -15.61 -1.91
C ARG A 15 -28.51 -16.36 -3.23
N ALA A 16 -27.34 -16.36 -3.86
CA ALA A 16 -27.00 -17.21 -5.00
C ALA A 16 -25.97 -18.27 -4.58
N SER A 17 -26.11 -19.51 -5.06
CA SER A 17 -25.18 -20.60 -4.78
C SER A 17 -25.05 -21.55 -5.96
N GLY A 18 -23.84 -22.00 -6.26
CA GLY A 18 -23.50 -22.95 -7.32
C GLY A 18 -22.01 -23.30 -7.26
N GLU A 19 -21.55 -24.20 -8.14
CA GLU A 19 -20.13 -24.56 -8.25
C GLU A 19 -19.29 -23.40 -8.79
N SER A 20 -19.86 -22.59 -9.68
CA SER A 20 -19.25 -21.35 -10.18
C SER A 20 -20.32 -20.27 -10.36
N ILE A 21 -19.93 -19.02 -10.11
CA ILE A 21 -20.73 -17.82 -10.37
C ILE A 21 -19.81 -16.86 -11.12
N SER A 22 -20.20 -16.48 -12.34
CA SER A 22 -19.49 -15.51 -13.17
C SER A 22 -20.42 -14.37 -13.53
N ALA A 23 -19.92 -13.14 -13.46
CA ALA A 23 -20.61 -11.95 -13.93
C ALA A 23 -19.76 -11.28 -15.02
N GLU A 24 -20.38 -10.90 -16.13
CA GLU A 24 -19.75 -10.15 -17.21
C GLU A 24 -20.47 -8.82 -17.37
N VAL A 25 -19.72 -7.72 -17.28
CA VAL A 25 -20.22 -6.36 -17.41
C VAL A 25 -19.41 -5.62 -18.45
N LYS A 26 -20.07 -4.76 -19.24
CA LYS A 26 -19.41 -3.99 -20.32
C LYS A 26 -18.65 -2.76 -19.83
N HIS A 27 -19.02 -2.23 -18.66
CA HIS A 27 -18.59 -0.91 -18.22
C HIS A 27 -17.97 -0.96 -16.82
N SER A 28 -18.80 -1.13 -15.79
CA SER A 28 -18.39 -1.17 -14.40
C SER A 28 -19.14 -2.24 -13.62
N PHE A 29 -18.49 -2.76 -12.59
CA PHE A 29 -19.14 -3.50 -11.51
C PHE A 29 -19.08 -2.66 -10.24
N GLU A 30 -20.20 -2.46 -9.57
CA GLU A 30 -20.34 -1.54 -8.44
C GLU A 30 -21.00 -2.24 -7.25
N LEU A 31 -20.49 -1.96 -6.06
CA LEU A 31 -21.15 -2.29 -4.80
C LEU A 31 -21.50 -0.98 -4.09
N SER A 32 -22.76 -0.84 -3.72
CA SER A 32 -23.27 0.36 -3.07
C SER A 32 -24.00 0.05 -1.77
N HIS A 33 -23.85 0.93 -0.79
CA HIS A 33 -24.68 0.98 0.40
C HIS A 33 -25.74 2.07 0.26
N VAL A 34 -26.81 2.00 1.05
CA VAL A 34 -27.81 3.08 1.11
C VAL A 34 -27.49 3.96 2.31
N ASN A 35 -27.35 5.26 2.06
CA ASN A 35 -27.17 6.27 3.09
C ASN A 35 -28.43 6.39 3.97
N ALA A 36 -28.33 7.07 5.11
CA ALA A 36 -29.46 7.28 6.02
C ALA A 36 -30.62 8.07 5.37
N ASP A 37 -30.33 8.88 4.34
CA ASP A 37 -31.30 9.65 3.57
C ASP A 37 -31.94 8.86 2.40
N GLY A 38 -31.58 7.59 2.23
CA GLY A 38 -32.09 6.72 1.18
C GLY A 38 -31.34 6.81 -0.15
N THR A 39 -30.28 7.62 -0.26
CA THR A 39 -29.47 7.73 -1.48
C THR A 39 -28.45 6.59 -1.60
N PRO A 40 -28.17 6.07 -2.81
CA PRO A 40 -27.11 5.09 -3.00
C PRO A 40 -25.73 5.74 -2.85
N ASN A 41 -24.80 4.99 -2.25
CA ASN A 41 -23.41 5.37 -2.05
C ASN A 41 -22.51 4.23 -2.52
N VAL A 42 -21.79 4.42 -3.62
CA VAL A 42 -20.90 3.42 -4.21
C VAL A 42 -19.64 3.31 -3.36
N THR A 43 -19.41 2.16 -2.73
CA THR A 43 -18.25 1.94 -1.85
C THR A 43 -17.11 1.24 -2.59
N PHE A 44 -17.42 0.45 -3.61
CA PHE A 44 -16.45 -0.28 -4.43
C PHE A 44 -16.85 -0.26 -5.90
N ARG A 45 -15.86 -0.04 -6.77
CA ARG A 45 -16.04 0.03 -8.22
C ARG A 45 -14.90 -0.70 -8.92
N ALA A 46 -15.24 -1.65 -9.79
CA ALA A 46 -14.29 -2.29 -10.69
C ALA A 46 -14.56 -1.84 -12.14
N LEU A 47 -13.56 -1.21 -12.74
CA LEU A 47 -13.48 -0.86 -14.16
C LEU A 47 -12.65 -1.94 -14.90
N SER A 48 -12.52 -1.81 -16.22
CA SER A 48 -11.71 -2.75 -17.02
C SER A 48 -10.22 -2.77 -16.67
N ASP A 49 -9.70 -1.69 -16.08
CA ASP A 49 -8.28 -1.48 -15.83
C ASP A 49 -7.94 -1.02 -14.41
N LEU A 50 -8.94 -0.76 -13.56
CA LEU A 50 -8.77 -0.15 -12.25
C LEU A 50 -9.88 -0.59 -11.29
N VAL A 51 -9.47 -0.90 -10.06
CA VAL A 51 -10.39 -1.08 -8.93
C VAL A 51 -10.27 0.12 -8.01
N ILE A 52 -11.40 0.72 -7.65
CA ILE A 52 -11.52 1.91 -6.83
C ILE A 52 -12.32 1.55 -5.59
N SER A 53 -11.80 1.92 -4.43
CA SER A 53 -12.49 1.83 -3.15
C SER A 53 -12.70 3.23 -2.61
N HIS A 54 -13.96 3.58 -2.33
CA HIS A 54 -14.35 4.85 -1.69
C HIS A 54 -14.32 4.75 -0.17
N VAL A 55 -13.99 3.58 0.36
CA VAL A 55 -13.81 3.30 1.79
C VAL A 55 -12.49 2.55 2.01
N PRO A 56 -11.90 2.62 3.22
CA PRO A 56 -10.68 1.88 3.52
C PRO A 56 -10.84 0.36 3.34
N LEU A 57 -9.85 -0.28 2.71
CA LEU A 57 -9.78 -1.73 2.60
C LEU A 57 -8.97 -2.31 3.76
N GLN A 58 -9.60 -3.15 4.59
CA GLN A 58 -8.90 -3.93 5.60
C GLN A 58 -8.36 -5.23 4.99
N VAL A 59 -7.10 -5.21 4.54
CA VAL A 59 -6.44 -6.35 3.91
C VAL A 59 -5.34 -6.88 4.83
N PRO A 60 -5.44 -8.11 5.37
CA PRO A 60 -4.40 -8.67 6.23
C PRO A 60 -3.11 -9.01 5.47
N LYS A 61 -3.21 -9.35 4.17
CA LYS A 61 -2.08 -9.68 3.32
C LYS A 61 -2.37 -9.36 1.86
N LEU A 62 -1.49 -8.59 1.24
CA LEU A 62 -1.46 -8.38 -0.21
C LEU A 62 -0.34 -9.22 -0.81
N LEU A 63 -0.65 -10.08 -1.77
CA LEU A 63 0.32 -10.94 -2.45
C LEU A 63 0.57 -10.43 -3.86
N THR A 64 1.83 -10.12 -4.19
CA THR A 64 2.26 -9.81 -5.55
C THR A 64 3.03 -11.01 -6.13
N PRO A 65 2.64 -11.56 -7.30
CA PRO A 65 3.41 -12.62 -7.94
C PRO A 65 4.79 -12.08 -8.37
N SER A 66 5.87 -12.80 -8.04
CA SER A 66 7.25 -12.33 -8.27
C SER A 66 8.24 -13.47 -8.58
N ASP A 67 7.74 -14.58 -9.12
CA ASP A 67 8.54 -15.73 -9.55
C ASP A 67 9.46 -15.36 -10.73
N GLU A 68 10.65 -15.94 -10.82
CA GLU A 68 11.57 -15.65 -11.93
C GLU A 68 11.05 -16.16 -13.28
N ARG A 69 10.23 -17.23 -13.28
CA ARG A 69 9.72 -17.88 -14.50
C ARG A 69 8.68 -17.05 -15.23
N ILE A 70 8.10 -16.06 -14.53
CA ILE A 70 7.15 -15.10 -15.10
C ILE A 70 7.83 -13.76 -15.46
N LYS A 71 9.17 -13.71 -15.43
CA LYS A 71 9.96 -12.50 -15.69
C LYS A 71 10.91 -12.71 -16.87
N THR A 72 11.13 -11.64 -17.61
CA THR A 72 12.09 -11.56 -18.72
C THR A 72 12.90 -10.28 -18.59
N ASP A 73 14.06 -10.21 -19.25
CA ASP A 73 14.92 -9.01 -19.25
C ASP A 73 15.35 -8.54 -17.85
N ILE A 74 15.68 -9.50 -16.98
CA ILE A 74 16.13 -9.22 -15.60
C ILE A 74 17.52 -8.58 -15.65
N LYS A 75 17.60 -7.32 -15.24
CA LYS A 75 18.84 -6.53 -15.21
C LYS A 75 19.15 -6.06 -13.80
N ALA A 76 20.44 -5.88 -13.53
CA ALA A 76 20.86 -5.15 -12.34
C ALA A 76 20.45 -3.68 -12.48
N ILE A 77 20.08 -3.05 -11.36
CA ILE A 77 19.75 -1.63 -11.26
C ILE A 77 20.92 -0.85 -10.69
N ASP A 78 21.06 0.42 -11.08
CA ASP A 78 22.03 1.33 -10.46
C ASP A 78 21.44 1.93 -9.18
N HIS A 79 21.84 1.37 -8.04
CA HIS A 79 21.33 1.81 -6.74
C HIS A 79 21.72 3.26 -6.42
N GLU A 80 22.82 3.76 -6.99
CA GLU A 80 23.33 5.10 -6.71
C GLU A 80 22.56 6.17 -7.51
N ASP A 81 22.23 5.88 -8.77
CA ASP A 81 21.31 6.70 -9.55
C ASP A 81 19.93 6.82 -8.87
N ILE A 82 19.35 5.69 -8.48
CA ILE A 82 18.07 5.65 -7.76
C ILE A 82 18.14 6.45 -6.46
N PHE A 83 19.22 6.27 -5.68
CA PHE A 83 19.43 7.02 -4.44
C PHE A 83 19.43 8.53 -4.72
N HIS A 84 20.22 8.99 -5.69
CA HIS A 84 20.32 10.41 -6.00
C HIS A 84 19.00 11.01 -6.48
N ARG A 85 18.30 10.35 -7.41
CA ARG A 85 16.99 10.81 -7.90
C ARG A 85 15.94 10.82 -6.79
N LEU A 86 15.93 9.83 -5.88
CA LEU A 86 15.01 9.81 -4.74
C LEU A 86 15.24 10.96 -3.76
N GLN A 87 16.46 11.51 -3.66
CA GLN A 87 16.73 12.69 -2.82
C GLN A 87 16.06 13.96 -3.34
N ASP A 88 15.76 14.03 -4.65
CA ASP A 88 15.12 15.19 -5.26
C ASP A 88 13.59 15.19 -5.05
N LEU A 89 12.99 14.05 -4.68
CA LEU A 89 11.57 13.95 -4.38
C LEU A 89 11.19 14.82 -3.17
N GLN A 90 10.11 15.59 -3.32
CA GLN A 90 9.61 16.47 -2.27
C GLN A 90 8.36 15.87 -1.61
N LEU A 91 8.46 15.53 -0.33
CA LEU A 91 7.28 15.18 0.47
C LEU A 91 6.51 16.44 0.85
N LYS A 92 5.19 16.39 0.66
CA LYS A 92 4.29 17.48 0.98
C LYS A 92 3.25 17.03 1.99
N SER A 93 2.79 17.99 2.79
CA SER A 93 1.59 17.88 3.60
C SER A 93 0.45 18.57 2.86
N PHE A 94 -0.64 17.86 2.61
CA PHE A 94 -1.80 18.41 1.91
C PHE A 94 -3.10 17.83 2.45
N LYS A 95 -4.21 18.49 2.12
CA LYS A 95 -5.55 17.95 2.24
C LYS A 95 -6.09 17.74 0.83
N TYR A 96 -6.94 16.75 0.65
CA TYR A 96 -7.75 16.69 -0.56
C TYR A 96 -8.71 17.88 -0.59
N ASP A 97 -9.09 18.32 -1.79
CA ASP A 97 -10.22 19.24 -1.88
C ASP A 97 -11.46 18.55 -1.31
N ARG A 98 -12.43 19.35 -0.86
CA ARG A 98 -13.57 18.83 -0.11
C ARG A 98 -14.38 17.81 -0.92
N GLU A 99 -14.61 18.08 -2.20
CA GLU A 99 -15.43 17.21 -3.05
C GLU A 99 -14.75 15.85 -3.25
N TRP A 100 -13.44 15.86 -3.51
CA TRP A 100 -12.65 14.63 -3.59
C TRP A 100 -12.57 13.90 -2.26
N GLY A 101 -12.34 14.63 -1.16
CA GLY A 101 -12.21 14.07 0.18
C GLY A 101 -13.47 13.34 0.62
N GLU A 102 -14.64 13.97 0.46
CA GLU A 102 -15.95 13.37 0.75
C GLU A 102 -16.20 12.13 -0.12
N MET A 103 -15.88 12.20 -1.42
CA MET A 103 -16.04 11.09 -2.36
C MET A 103 -15.14 9.88 -2.03
N MET A 104 -13.91 10.13 -1.57
CA MET A 104 -12.92 9.08 -1.31
C MET A 104 -12.86 8.65 0.16
N GLY A 105 -13.72 9.19 1.02
CA GLY A 105 -13.78 8.86 2.45
C GLY A 105 -12.54 9.31 3.22
N VAL A 106 -11.95 10.44 2.83
CA VAL A 106 -10.73 11.05 3.41
C VAL A 106 -10.94 12.56 3.62
N ASP A 107 -12.15 12.95 4.03
CA ASP A 107 -12.54 14.34 4.20
C ASP A 107 -11.83 15.01 5.39
N ASP A 108 -11.37 16.24 5.17
CA ASP A 108 -10.65 17.09 6.13
C ASP A 108 -9.36 16.50 6.77
N GLU A 109 -8.90 15.34 6.29
CA GLU A 109 -7.67 14.70 6.75
C GLU A 109 -6.42 15.38 6.18
N THR A 110 -5.44 15.66 7.04
CA THR A 110 -4.11 16.09 6.57
C THR A 110 -3.25 14.87 6.28
N VAL A 111 -2.90 14.70 5.01
CA VAL A 111 -2.12 13.56 4.51
C VAL A 111 -0.73 14.04 4.11
N ARG A 112 0.25 13.14 4.21
CA ARG A 112 1.59 13.33 3.66
C ARG A 112 1.78 12.45 2.45
N GLY A 113 2.33 13.02 1.39
CA GLY A 113 2.55 12.28 0.15
C GLY A 113 3.39 13.05 -0.85
N LEU A 114 3.43 12.52 -2.06
CA LEU A 114 4.11 13.10 -3.21
C LEU A 114 3.06 13.65 -4.18
N ILE A 115 3.42 14.67 -4.94
CA ILE A 115 2.59 15.19 -6.04
C ILE A 115 2.98 14.47 -7.32
N ALA A 116 2.01 13.85 -7.99
CA ALA A 116 2.28 12.98 -9.14
C ALA A 116 3.00 13.68 -10.30
N GLN A 117 2.69 14.96 -10.53
CA GLN A 117 3.33 15.77 -11.55
C GLN A 117 4.80 16.06 -11.22
N GLU A 118 5.14 16.29 -9.96
CA GLU A 118 6.54 16.50 -9.54
C GLU A 118 7.34 15.20 -9.56
N VAL A 119 6.68 14.07 -9.25
CA VAL A 119 7.28 12.76 -9.45
C VAL A 119 7.54 12.52 -10.93
N ALA A 120 6.68 12.96 -11.84
CA ALA A 120 6.87 12.75 -13.27
C ALA A 120 8.14 13.44 -13.83
N ASP A 121 8.54 14.58 -13.24
CA ASP A 121 9.76 15.28 -13.63
C ASP A 121 11.05 14.50 -13.26
N ILE A 122 10.99 13.65 -12.23
CA ILE A 122 12.14 12.93 -11.67
C ILE A 122 12.11 11.44 -12.03
N PHE A 123 10.94 10.80 -11.87
CA PHE A 123 10.62 9.40 -12.14
C PHE A 123 9.36 9.30 -13.03
N PRO A 124 9.46 9.64 -14.32
CA PRO A 124 8.33 9.47 -15.25
C PRO A 124 7.84 8.02 -15.30
N GLU A 125 8.71 7.04 -15.06
CA GLU A 125 8.37 5.62 -14.99
C GLU A 125 7.49 5.22 -13.79
N TYR A 126 7.37 6.07 -12.76
CA TYR A 126 6.49 5.85 -11.61
C TYR A 126 5.13 6.49 -11.77
N VAL A 127 4.89 7.15 -12.91
CA VAL A 127 3.68 7.92 -13.12
C VAL A 127 2.87 7.33 -14.27
N THR A 128 1.57 7.19 -14.03
CA THR A 128 0.59 6.85 -15.07
C THR A 128 -0.35 8.03 -15.26
N VAL A 129 -0.58 8.42 -16.50
CA VAL A 129 -1.54 9.47 -16.85
C VAL A 129 -2.71 8.83 -17.57
N LYS A 130 -3.90 8.88 -16.95
CA LYS A 130 -5.14 8.50 -17.63
C LYS A 130 -5.62 9.71 -18.43
N SER A 131 -5.81 9.54 -19.74
CA SER A 131 -6.31 10.63 -20.61
C SER A 131 -7.62 11.20 -20.10
N GLU A 132 -8.48 10.33 -19.56
CA GLU A 132 -9.75 10.69 -18.94
C GLU A 132 -10.00 9.78 -17.73
N PHE A 133 -10.37 10.41 -16.63
CA PHE A 133 -10.88 9.76 -15.42
C PHE A 133 -12.31 10.25 -15.21
N HIS A 134 -13.27 9.34 -15.18
CA HIS A 134 -14.68 9.69 -15.06
C HIS A 134 -15.36 8.79 -14.03
N LEU A 135 -15.99 9.41 -13.04
CA LEU A 135 -16.88 8.77 -12.06
C LEU A 135 -18.28 9.36 -12.23
N THR A 136 -19.17 8.58 -12.84
CA THR A 136 -20.51 9.03 -13.25
C THR A 136 -21.44 9.35 -12.09
N ASP A 137 -21.28 8.64 -10.97
CA ASP A 137 -22.01 8.81 -9.71
C ASP A 137 -21.73 10.15 -9.03
N HIS A 138 -20.51 10.68 -9.20
CA HIS A 138 -20.09 11.96 -8.63
C HIS A 138 -20.00 13.10 -9.65
N GLY A 139 -20.34 12.83 -10.92
CA GLY A 139 -20.16 13.79 -12.02
C GLY A 139 -18.71 14.23 -12.23
N LEU A 140 -17.75 13.51 -11.64
CA LEU A 140 -16.35 13.87 -11.65
C LEU A 140 -15.73 13.43 -12.96
N ARG A 141 -15.24 14.39 -13.73
CA ARG A 141 -14.48 14.14 -14.94
C ARG A 141 -13.19 14.95 -14.90
N MET A 142 -12.07 14.25 -15.01
CA MET A 142 -10.74 14.84 -15.02
C MET A 142 -9.97 14.35 -16.23
N GLU A 143 -9.48 15.29 -17.02
CA GLU A 143 -8.55 14.99 -18.10
C GLU A 143 -7.13 14.87 -17.54
N ASN A 144 -6.31 14.01 -18.15
CA ASN A 144 -4.90 13.81 -17.78
C ASN A 144 -4.69 13.50 -16.29
N PHE A 145 -5.58 12.69 -15.72
CA PHE A 145 -5.51 12.29 -14.31
C PHE A 145 -4.22 11.50 -14.04
N THR A 146 -3.33 12.12 -13.27
CA THR A 146 -1.96 11.65 -13.03
C THR A 146 -1.88 10.88 -11.71
N GLN A 147 -1.36 9.67 -11.75
CA GLN A 147 -1.30 8.75 -10.60
C GLN A 147 0.12 8.23 -10.40
N ILE A 148 0.48 7.92 -9.15
CA ILE A 148 1.79 7.38 -8.78
C ILE A 148 1.70 5.88 -8.51
N ASN A 149 2.65 5.12 -9.04
CA ASN A 149 2.93 3.75 -8.62
C ASN A 149 3.73 3.76 -7.30
N GLN A 150 3.01 3.81 -6.18
CA GLN A 150 3.61 3.82 -4.85
C GLN A 150 4.43 2.55 -4.56
N GLN A 151 4.06 1.40 -5.14
CA GLN A 151 4.80 0.15 -4.95
C GLN A 151 6.21 0.24 -5.54
N ALA A 152 6.37 0.84 -6.72
CA ALA A 152 7.69 1.03 -7.33
C ALA A 152 8.61 1.91 -6.45
N ILE A 153 8.07 3.03 -5.94
CA ILE A 153 8.81 3.92 -5.03
C ILE A 153 9.27 3.19 -3.77
N ILE A 154 8.41 2.37 -3.16
CA ILE A 154 8.74 1.61 -1.95
C ILE A 154 9.83 0.57 -2.21
N VAL A 155 9.79 -0.11 -3.36
CA VAL A 155 10.85 -1.07 -3.74
C VAL A 155 12.17 -0.34 -3.94
N ASP A 156 12.16 0.83 -4.59
CA ASP A 156 13.38 1.59 -4.85
C ASP A 156 13.96 2.29 -3.63
N LEU A 157 13.13 2.57 -2.61
CA LEU A 157 13.61 2.99 -1.31
C LEU A 157 14.57 1.95 -0.70
N LEU A 158 14.37 0.66 -0.94
CA LEU A 158 15.31 -0.38 -0.51
C LEU A 158 16.67 -0.22 -1.21
N ALA A 159 16.68 0.04 -2.52
CA ALA A 159 17.91 0.26 -3.28
C ALA A 159 18.67 1.49 -2.75
N ALA A 160 17.96 2.59 -2.48
CA ALA A 160 18.52 3.80 -1.87
C ALA A 160 19.13 3.54 -0.49
N LEU A 161 18.44 2.79 0.38
CA LEU A 161 18.97 2.43 1.70
C LEU A 161 20.24 1.57 1.59
N GLN A 162 20.29 0.66 0.62
CA GLN A 162 21.48 -0.15 0.35
C GLN A 162 22.66 0.71 -0.16
N ALA A 163 22.41 1.67 -1.04
CA ALA A 163 23.43 2.62 -1.52
C ALA A 163 23.98 3.47 -0.35
N GLN A 164 23.09 4.01 0.48
CA GLN A 164 23.47 4.79 1.66
C GLN A 164 24.32 3.95 2.64
N GLN A 165 23.93 2.72 2.92
CA GLN A 165 24.68 1.82 3.80
C GLN A 165 26.08 1.49 3.23
N LYS A 166 26.18 1.27 1.92
CA LYS A 166 27.46 1.07 1.24
C LYS A 166 28.38 2.28 1.43
N ARG A 167 27.87 3.52 1.25
CA ARG A 167 28.63 4.76 1.49
C ARG A 167 29.14 4.86 2.93
N ILE A 168 28.28 4.60 3.91
CA ILE A 168 28.66 4.62 5.34
C ILE A 168 29.79 3.61 5.62
N SER A 169 29.71 2.41 5.03
CA SER A 169 30.74 1.38 5.21
C SER A 169 32.11 1.79 4.65
N ILE A 170 32.14 2.50 3.52
CA ILE A 170 33.37 3.02 2.89
C ILE A 170 33.99 4.10 3.78
N LEU A 171 33.17 4.99 4.35
CA LEU A 171 33.65 6.04 5.25
C LEU A 171 34.29 5.47 6.52
N LYS A 172 33.74 4.39 7.09
CA LYS A 172 34.33 3.71 8.26
C LYS A 172 35.71 3.11 7.98
N ASN A 173 35.95 2.68 6.74
CA ASN A 173 37.19 2.02 6.33
C ASN A 173 38.21 2.96 5.68
N SER A 174 37.89 4.26 5.57
CA SER A 174 38.79 5.26 4.99
C SER A 174 39.78 5.80 6.04
N PRO A 175 41.05 6.07 5.66
CA PRO A 175 42.11 6.50 6.58
C PRO A 175 41.94 7.92 7.14
N VAL A 176 40.90 8.66 6.71
CA VAL A 176 40.50 9.95 7.29
C VAL A 176 39.76 9.68 8.62
N LYS A 177 40.51 9.21 9.62
CA LYS A 177 40.13 9.34 11.03
C LYS A 177 40.00 10.84 11.30
N ASN A 178 38.82 11.29 11.76
CA ASN A 178 38.61 12.43 12.67
C ASN A 178 37.23 13.11 12.52
N LEU A 179 36.20 12.43 11.98
CA LEU A 179 34.83 12.77 12.33
C LEU A 179 34.19 11.55 12.97
N GLU A 180 34.14 11.55 14.30
CA GLU A 180 33.41 10.56 15.10
C GLU A 180 31.90 10.77 14.91
N VAL A 181 31.38 10.44 13.72
CA VAL A 181 29.95 10.37 13.49
C VAL A 181 29.52 8.99 14.00
N GLN A 182 29.08 8.93 15.26
CA GLN A 182 28.30 7.79 15.74
C GLN A 182 26.95 7.81 14.99
N VAL A 183 26.92 7.23 13.79
CA VAL A 183 25.66 6.85 13.15
C VAL A 183 25.27 5.52 13.79
N PRO A 184 24.28 5.47 14.72
CA PRO A 184 23.79 4.20 15.20
C PRO A 184 23.34 3.38 13.99
N SER A 185 23.88 2.16 13.88
CA SER A 185 23.46 1.22 12.86
C SER A 185 21.98 0.90 13.12
N ILE A 186 21.10 1.50 12.34
CA ILE A 186 19.65 1.24 12.37
C ILE A 186 19.32 -0.13 11.77
N PHE A 187 20.24 -0.71 10.98
CA PHE A 187 20.02 -1.95 10.24
C PHE A 187 19.79 -3.18 11.12
N PRO A 188 20.59 -3.46 12.18
CA PRO A 188 20.31 -4.56 13.10
C PRO A 188 18.97 -4.37 13.82
N GLN A 189 18.57 -3.13 14.11
CA GLN A 189 17.33 -2.86 14.85
C GLN A 189 16.09 -3.00 13.95
N VAL A 190 16.16 -2.51 12.70
CA VAL A 190 15.07 -2.64 11.71
C VAL A 190 14.95 -4.07 11.20
N LEU A 191 16.07 -4.74 10.92
CA LEU A 191 16.05 -6.16 10.53
C LEU A 191 15.56 -7.04 11.68
N HIS A 192 16.03 -6.81 12.92
CA HIS A 192 15.53 -7.54 14.07
C HIS A 192 14.04 -7.26 14.32
N LEU A 193 13.54 -6.04 14.07
CA LEU A 193 12.11 -5.73 14.18
C LEU A 193 11.29 -6.42 13.07
N ALA A 194 11.79 -6.46 11.84
CA ALA A 194 11.18 -7.17 10.73
C ALA A 194 11.17 -8.70 10.97
N GLU A 195 12.27 -9.27 11.45
CA GLU A 195 12.38 -10.69 11.82
C GLU A 195 11.49 -11.03 13.02
N ARG A 196 11.37 -10.13 14.01
CA ARG A 196 10.50 -10.32 15.17
C ARG A 196 9.03 -10.28 14.76
N GLN A 197 8.64 -9.42 13.82
CA GLN A 197 7.29 -9.38 13.22
C GLN A 197 6.97 -10.68 12.46
N VAL A 198 7.91 -11.17 11.64
CA VAL A 198 7.77 -12.45 10.92
C VAL A 198 7.67 -13.63 11.90
N ARG A 199 8.46 -13.63 12.98
CA ARG A 199 8.41 -14.68 14.00
C ARG A 199 7.17 -14.61 14.88
N LEU A 200 6.63 -13.41 15.16
CA LEU A 200 5.35 -13.25 15.88
C LEU A 200 4.18 -13.76 15.03
N MET A 201 4.19 -13.49 13.72
CA MET A 201 3.21 -14.08 12.79
C MET A 201 3.26 -15.62 12.82
N PHE A 202 4.45 -16.22 12.82
CA PHE A 202 4.59 -17.69 12.84
C PHE A 202 4.22 -18.33 14.19
N LEU A 203 4.38 -17.60 15.31
CA LEU A 203 4.05 -18.12 16.65
C LEU A 203 2.54 -18.07 16.95
N LEU A 204 1.81 -17.10 16.38
CA LEU A 204 0.35 -16.99 16.49
C LEU A 204 -0.40 -18.06 15.69
N GLU A 205 0.29 -18.76 14.78
CA GLU A 205 -0.31 -19.77 13.91
C GLU A 205 -0.25 -21.19 14.49
N THR A 206 0.34 -21.39 15.69
CA THR A 206 0.52 -22.75 16.25
C THR A 206 0.04 -23.00 17.68
N ARG A 207 -0.56 -22.03 18.40
CA ARG A 207 -1.23 -22.33 19.69
C ARG A 207 -2.44 -21.43 19.97
N PRO A 208 -3.54 -21.96 20.54
CA PRO A 208 -4.61 -21.14 21.07
C PRO A 208 -4.13 -20.51 22.38
N VAL A 209 -3.92 -19.19 22.41
CA VAL A 209 -3.57 -18.47 23.65
C VAL A 209 -4.80 -17.65 24.06
N GLY A 210 -5.33 -17.96 25.26
CA GLY A 210 -6.48 -17.29 25.85
C GLY A 210 -6.20 -15.86 26.31
N PRO A 211 -7.23 -15.11 26.76
CA PRO A 211 -7.24 -13.65 26.73
C PRO A 211 -6.37 -12.89 27.74
N LEU A 212 -5.44 -13.53 28.46
CA LEU A 212 -4.75 -12.88 29.58
C LEU A 212 -3.22 -12.93 29.54
N ASP A 213 -2.60 -13.38 28.46
CA ASP A 213 -1.14 -13.64 28.45
C ASP A 213 -0.29 -12.65 27.63
N LEU A 214 -0.90 -11.63 27.00
CA LEU A 214 -0.14 -10.68 26.15
C LEU A 214 0.60 -9.60 26.93
N PHE A 215 0.13 -9.24 28.14
CA PHE A 215 0.70 -8.12 28.90
C PHE A 215 1.91 -8.51 29.76
N GLU A 216 1.98 -9.74 30.26
CA GLU A 216 3.11 -10.23 31.08
C GLU A 216 4.37 -10.52 30.24
N LEU A 217 4.23 -10.88 28.96
CA LEU A 217 5.38 -11.15 28.09
C LEU A 217 6.12 -9.89 27.60
N LEU A 218 5.49 -8.73 27.69
CA LEU A 218 6.04 -7.47 27.17
C LEU A 218 6.96 -6.75 28.17
N LEU A 219 6.87 -7.08 29.47
CA LEU A 219 7.49 -6.30 30.55
C LEU A 219 8.46 -7.06 31.46
N ALA A 220 8.65 -8.38 31.30
CA ALA A 220 9.58 -9.13 32.14
C ALA A 220 11.06 -8.84 31.80
N PRO A 221 11.92 -8.47 32.77
CA PRO A 221 13.37 -8.33 32.57
C PRO A 221 14.03 -9.68 32.26
N VAL A 222 15.13 -9.65 31.50
CA VAL A 222 15.85 -10.82 30.95
C VAL A 222 16.54 -11.70 32.01
N GLU A 223 16.57 -11.33 33.29
CA GLU A 223 17.32 -12.05 34.33
C GLU A 223 16.45 -12.79 35.36
N THR A 224 15.59 -13.72 34.95
CA THR A 224 15.23 -14.85 35.83
C THR A 224 14.75 -16.08 35.05
N ARG A 225 15.66 -16.76 34.34
CA ARG A 225 15.47 -18.16 33.94
C ARG A 225 16.74 -18.96 34.17
N MET A 226 17.10 -19.16 35.44
CA MET A 226 17.99 -20.20 35.94
C MET A 226 17.76 -20.31 37.46
N ALA A 227 16.63 -20.88 37.88
CA ALA A 227 16.44 -21.49 39.20
C ALA A 227 15.01 -22.04 39.33
N LYS A 228 14.80 -23.30 38.96
CA LYS A 228 14.47 -24.38 39.91
C LYS A 228 14.00 -25.62 39.14
N THR A 229 14.56 -26.72 39.60
CA THR A 229 14.23 -28.13 39.39
C THR A 229 12.73 -28.41 39.47
#